data_AF-A0A962Y778-F1
#
_entry.id   AF-A0A962Y778-F1
#
_cell.length_a   1.000
_cell.length_b   1.000
_cell.length_c   1.000
_cell.angle_alpha   90.00
_cell.angle_beta   90.00
_cell.angle_gamma   90.00
#
_symmetry.space_group_name_H-M   'P 1'
#
loop_
_entity.id
_entity.type
_entity.pdbx_description
1 polymer ?
#
loop_
_entity_poly.entity_id
_entity_poly.type
_entity_poly.pdbx_seq_one_letter_code
_entity_poly.pdbx_strand_id
1 'polypeptide(L)'
;MNGSLLSLLALIVTLGVLISFHEFGHFWVARRLGVKVLRFSIGFGKPLWSRRGKTDDTEYVIAAIPLGGYVQMLDEREGNVPAQELSRAFNRKPVGSRIAIVAAGPAFNFIFAILAFSVIYMLGVNSIKPLLDAPRPDSIAEAAGFQPDDLIVSVDNEPVQTLEAALLRLIDRSLAGGQVEVEVLDRDQRRQLRTLDLAGQDLAGETDILQQLGLQPWRPAFPARIADVVPAGAAAQAGLQGGDLVLSVDGQAVHNWIEWAEYVQARPEQRLKVMVERNGRQQVLEVVPERVTTEQGDIGRVGAMAQVPANNSADPNRVLIHYGPLQASWHAADSWALRLDRHLHLRHGQGAGLLRGPFRLGDL
;
A
#
# COMPACT_ATOMS: atom_id res chain seq x y z
N MET A 1 -15.09 15.88 -14.15
CA MET A 1 -16.29 15.66 -13.30
C MET A 1 -16.73 14.19 -13.18
N ASN A 2 -16.31 13.27 -14.06
CA ASN A 2 -16.69 11.84 -13.96
C ASN A 2 -15.95 11.05 -12.86
N GLY A 3 -14.73 11.45 -12.49
CA GLY A 3 -13.93 10.75 -11.47
C GLY A 3 -14.52 10.83 -10.07
N SER A 4 -15.04 11.99 -9.66
CA SER A 4 -15.55 12.19 -8.29
C SER A 4 -16.84 11.40 -8.02
N LEU A 5 -17.74 11.30 -8.99
CA LEU A 5 -18.96 10.51 -8.86
C LEU A 5 -18.64 9.00 -8.79
N LEU A 6 -17.71 8.54 -9.63
CA LEU A 6 -17.26 7.14 -9.60
C LEU A 6 -16.62 6.80 -8.25
N SER A 7 -15.74 7.66 -7.72
CA SER A 7 -15.14 7.45 -6.41
C SER A 7 -16.17 7.43 -5.28
N LEU A 8 -17.19 8.31 -5.34
CA LEU A 8 -18.27 8.32 -4.37
C LEU A 8 -19.11 7.03 -4.43
N LEU A 9 -19.47 6.57 -5.63
CA LEU A 9 -20.18 5.32 -5.82
C LEU A 9 -19.35 4.12 -5.34
N ALA A 10 -18.05 4.08 -5.68
CA ALA A 10 -17.13 3.05 -5.24
C ALA A 10 -16.99 3.02 -3.71
N LEU A 11 -16.92 4.19 -3.06
CA LEU A 11 -16.89 4.31 -1.61
C LEU A 11 -18.17 3.74 -0.98
N ILE A 12 -19.34 4.12 -1.50
CA ILE A 12 -20.64 3.64 -1.01
C ILE A 12 -20.73 2.11 -1.13
N VAL A 13 -20.35 1.57 -2.29
CA VAL A 13 -20.35 0.11 -2.52
C VAL A 13 -19.37 -0.59 -1.57
N THR A 14 -18.14 -0.09 -1.48
CA THR A 14 -17.09 -0.69 -0.65
C THR A 14 -17.50 -0.71 0.82
N LEU A 15 -17.98 0.41 1.35
CA LEU A 15 -18.45 0.52 2.73
C LEU A 15 -19.69 -0.34 2.97
N GLY A 16 -20.64 -0.35 2.03
CA GLY A 16 -21.84 -1.17 2.11
C GLY A 16 -21.52 -2.66 2.19
N VAL A 17 -20.58 -3.15 1.37
CA VAL A 17 -20.12 -4.55 1.41
C VAL A 17 -19.43 -4.85 2.75
N LEU A 18 -18.49 -4.00 3.17
CA LEU A 18 -17.74 -4.19 4.42
C LEU A 18 -18.67 -4.26 5.64
N ILE A 19 -19.63 -3.34 5.75
CA ILE A 19 -20.58 -3.33 6.87
C ILE A 19 -21.54 -4.52 6.77
N SER A 20 -21.99 -4.90 5.57
CA SER A 20 -22.88 -6.06 5.41
C SER A 20 -22.24 -7.35 5.92
N PHE A 21 -20.94 -7.56 5.66
CA PHE A 21 -20.19 -8.70 6.19
C PHE A 21 -20.04 -8.62 7.72
N HIS A 22 -19.83 -7.43 8.28
CA HIS A 22 -19.80 -7.20 9.72
C HIS A 22 -21.11 -7.60 10.39
N GLU A 23 -22.23 -7.06 9.92
CA GLU A 23 -23.55 -7.36 10.45
C GLU A 23 -23.89 -8.84 10.25
N PHE A 24 -23.49 -9.44 9.12
CA PHE A 24 -23.67 -10.85 8.88
C PHE A 24 -22.96 -11.72 9.92
N GLY A 25 -21.78 -11.31 10.40
CA GLY A 25 -21.06 -12.00 11.48
C GLY A 25 -21.87 -12.07 12.77
N HIS A 26 -22.37 -10.92 13.23
CA HIS A 26 -23.27 -10.85 14.40
C HIS A 26 -24.50 -11.74 14.22
N PHE A 27 -25.17 -11.62 13.06
CA PHE A 27 -26.35 -12.38 12.70
C PHE A 27 -26.11 -13.89 12.73
N TRP A 28 -25.04 -14.34 12.07
CA TRP A 28 -24.72 -15.76 11.91
C TRP A 28 -24.40 -16.42 13.25
N VAL A 29 -23.55 -15.79 14.07
CA VAL A 29 -23.18 -16.32 15.38
C VAL A 29 -24.37 -16.26 16.35
N ALA A 30 -25.17 -15.20 16.35
CA ALA A 30 -26.37 -15.09 17.19
C ALA A 30 -27.32 -16.26 16.95
N ARG A 31 -27.64 -16.57 15.69
CA ARG A 31 -28.52 -17.68 15.35
C ARG A 31 -27.93 -19.03 15.74
N ARG A 32 -26.62 -19.23 15.55
CA ARG A 32 -25.94 -20.49 15.89
C ARG A 32 -25.89 -20.75 17.40
N LEU A 33 -25.87 -19.69 18.21
CA LEU A 33 -25.95 -19.76 19.68
C LEU A 33 -27.40 -19.70 20.21
N GLY A 34 -28.38 -19.83 19.31
CA GLY A 34 -29.79 -19.91 19.66
C GLY A 34 -30.38 -18.60 20.18
N VAL A 35 -29.79 -17.45 19.82
CA VAL A 35 -30.41 -16.14 20.00
C VAL A 35 -31.38 -15.89 18.85
N LYS A 36 -32.61 -15.46 19.16
CA LYS A 36 -33.58 -15.10 18.13
C LYS A 36 -33.21 -13.73 17.55
N VAL A 37 -33.15 -13.64 16.22
CA VAL A 37 -32.95 -12.37 15.51
C VAL A 37 -34.29 -11.91 14.95
N LEU A 38 -34.70 -10.71 15.32
CA LEU A 38 -35.95 -10.09 14.88
C LEU A 38 -35.80 -9.45 13.51
N ARG A 39 -34.69 -8.73 13.29
CA ARG A 39 -34.43 -8.03 12.03
C ARG A 39 -32.95 -8.06 11.67
N PHE A 40 -32.67 -8.26 10.38
CA PHE A 40 -31.37 -8.09 9.77
C PHE A 40 -31.49 -7.04 8.67
N SER A 41 -30.90 -5.86 8.88
CA SER A 41 -31.00 -4.73 7.96
C SER A 41 -29.65 -4.41 7.35
N ILE A 42 -29.61 -4.33 6.02
CA ILE A 42 -28.53 -3.70 5.27
C ILE A 42 -28.98 -2.28 4.93
N GLY A 43 -28.25 -1.30 5.45
CA GLY A 43 -28.58 0.11 5.39
C GLY A 43 -29.55 0.59 6.48
N PHE A 44 -29.81 1.89 6.46
CA PHE A 44 -30.70 2.62 7.36
C PHE A 44 -31.87 3.31 6.64
N GLY A 45 -32.86 3.73 7.43
CA GLY A 45 -33.99 4.53 6.97
C GLY A 45 -35.11 3.69 6.35
N LYS A 46 -35.76 4.24 5.33
CA LYS A 46 -36.94 3.62 4.71
C LYS A 46 -36.55 2.27 4.06
N PRO A 47 -37.24 1.16 4.38
CA PRO A 47 -37.08 -0.10 3.67
C PRO A 47 -37.40 0.08 2.19
N LEU A 48 -36.45 -0.23 1.32
CA LEU A 48 -36.70 -0.36 -0.12
C LEU A 48 -37.25 -1.75 -0.44
N TRP A 49 -36.79 -2.75 0.31
CA TRP A 49 -37.23 -4.13 0.21
C TRP A 49 -37.21 -4.78 1.59
N SER A 50 -38.22 -5.59 1.90
CA SER A 50 -38.21 -6.44 3.08
C SER A 50 -38.85 -7.79 2.82
N ARG A 51 -38.36 -8.82 3.52
CA ARG A 51 -38.91 -10.17 3.48
C ARG A 51 -38.75 -10.86 4.82
N ARG A 52 -39.78 -11.55 5.29
CA ARG A 52 -39.67 -12.40 6.48
C ARG A 52 -39.13 -13.79 6.15
N GLY A 53 -38.20 -14.25 6.98
CA GLY A 53 -37.56 -15.56 6.88
C GLY A 53 -38.49 -16.69 7.33
N LYS A 54 -38.27 -17.89 6.80
CA LYS A 54 -39.02 -19.09 7.21
C LYS A 54 -38.68 -19.54 8.63
N THR A 55 -37.49 -19.19 9.12
CA THR A 55 -37.04 -19.52 10.48
C THR A 55 -37.11 -18.27 11.34
N ASP A 56 -37.79 -18.37 12.47
CA ASP A 56 -37.94 -17.32 13.49
C ASP A 56 -38.61 -16.02 13.05
N ASP A 57 -39.22 -16.02 11.86
CA ASP A 57 -39.87 -14.86 11.26
C ASP A 57 -38.95 -13.63 11.16
N THR A 58 -37.62 -13.84 11.08
CA THR A 58 -36.63 -12.76 10.97
C THR A 58 -36.91 -11.89 9.75
N GLU A 59 -37.03 -10.58 9.96
CA GLU A 59 -37.23 -9.63 8.88
C GLU A 59 -35.88 -9.25 8.24
N TYR A 60 -35.68 -9.62 6.97
CA TYR A 60 -34.54 -9.17 6.17
C TYR A 60 -34.90 -7.89 5.44
N VAL A 61 -34.08 -6.85 5.58
CA VAL A 61 -34.36 -5.51 5.03
C VAL A 61 -33.17 -5.01 4.22
N ILE A 62 -33.46 -4.42 3.05
CA ILE A 62 -32.54 -3.55 2.32
C ILE A 62 -33.14 -2.14 2.38
N ALA A 63 -32.45 -1.23 3.03
CA ALA A 63 -32.92 0.14 3.27
C ALA A 63 -32.30 1.15 2.30
N ALA A 64 -32.90 2.34 2.23
CA ALA A 64 -32.54 3.36 1.24
C ALA A 64 -31.14 3.95 1.43
N ILE A 65 -30.62 3.99 2.65
CA ILE A 65 -29.32 4.57 2.96
C ILE A 65 -28.31 3.43 3.16
N PRO A 66 -27.38 3.18 2.22
CA PRO A 66 -26.44 2.05 2.27
C PRO A 66 -25.26 2.23 3.24
N LEU A 67 -25.23 3.34 3.99
CA LEU A 67 -24.16 3.71 4.92
C LEU A 67 -24.35 3.04 6.30
N GLY A 68 -24.49 1.71 6.32
CA GLY A 68 -24.59 0.96 7.56
C GLY A 68 -25.45 -0.30 7.49
N GLY A 69 -25.87 -0.76 8.65
CA GLY A 69 -26.74 -1.90 8.85
C GLY A 69 -26.93 -2.15 10.35
N TYR A 70 -27.80 -3.07 10.70
CA TYR A 70 -27.93 -3.53 12.08
C TYR A 70 -28.56 -4.92 12.17
N VAL A 71 -28.19 -5.65 13.22
CA VAL A 71 -28.84 -6.89 13.64
C VAL A 71 -29.62 -6.66 14.91
N GLN A 72 -30.95 -6.66 14.81
CA GLN A 72 -31.82 -6.56 15.97
C GLN A 72 -32.06 -7.95 16.57
N MET A 73 -31.51 -8.18 17.75
CA MET A 73 -31.66 -9.42 18.50
C MET A 73 -32.80 -9.31 19.49
N LEU A 74 -33.42 -10.44 19.83
CA LEU A 74 -34.43 -10.48 20.89
C LEU A 74 -33.76 -10.13 22.22
N ASP A 75 -34.22 -9.06 22.89
CA ASP A 75 -33.72 -8.62 24.18
C ASP A 75 -34.87 -8.09 25.05
N GLU A 76 -34.90 -8.48 26.32
CA GLU A 76 -35.95 -8.05 27.26
C GLU A 76 -35.89 -6.55 27.59
N ARG A 77 -34.77 -5.88 27.32
CA ARG A 77 -34.62 -4.43 27.52
C ARG A 77 -35.31 -3.61 26.42
N GLU A 78 -35.51 -4.20 25.25
CA GLU A 78 -36.10 -3.52 24.08
C GLU A 78 -37.62 -3.75 23.97
N GLY A 79 -38.18 -4.72 24.70
CA GLY A 79 -39.61 -4.99 24.68
C GLY A 79 -40.02 -6.23 25.47
N ASN A 80 -41.32 -6.51 25.51
CA ASN A 80 -41.86 -7.67 26.20
C ASN A 80 -41.54 -8.96 25.44
N VAL A 81 -40.90 -9.93 26.10
CA VAL A 81 -40.50 -11.21 25.50
C VAL A 81 -41.41 -12.33 26.02
N PRO A 82 -42.06 -13.12 25.14
CA PRO A 82 -42.88 -14.25 25.57
C PRO A 82 -42.09 -15.25 26.42
N ALA A 83 -42.74 -15.81 27.45
CA ALA A 83 -42.08 -16.73 28.40
C ALA A 83 -41.34 -17.90 27.74
N GLN A 84 -41.87 -18.38 26.61
CA GLN A 84 -41.32 -19.49 25.82
C GLN A 84 -40.05 -19.11 25.05
N GLU A 85 -39.82 -17.82 24.78
CA GLU A 85 -38.66 -17.32 24.03
C GLU A 85 -37.58 -16.69 24.91
N LEU A 86 -37.79 -16.60 26.23
CA LEU A 86 -36.85 -15.99 27.18
C LEU A 86 -35.44 -16.61 27.11
N SER A 87 -35.35 -17.93 26.93
CA SER A 87 -34.06 -18.63 26.79
C SER A 87 -33.29 -18.25 25.50
N ARG A 88 -33.98 -17.62 24.55
CA ARG A 88 -33.45 -17.16 23.26
C ARG A 88 -33.16 -15.66 23.24
N ALA A 89 -33.44 -14.94 24.33
CA ALA A 89 -33.09 -13.54 24.47
C ALA A 89 -31.58 -13.36 24.67
N PHE A 90 -30.99 -12.38 23.99
CA PHE A 90 -29.55 -12.10 24.00
C PHE A 90 -29.04 -11.83 25.42
N ASN A 91 -29.74 -10.98 26.17
CA ASN A 91 -29.40 -10.62 27.54
C ASN A 91 -29.38 -11.81 28.52
N ARG A 92 -30.15 -12.88 28.26
CA ARG A 92 -30.18 -14.10 29.08
C ARG A 92 -29.12 -15.14 28.70
N LYS A 93 -28.41 -14.97 27.59
CA LYS A 93 -27.33 -15.90 27.21
C LYS A 93 -26.13 -15.77 28.16
N PRO A 94 -25.36 -16.86 28.36
CA PRO A 94 -24.10 -16.80 29.08
C PRO A 94 -23.18 -15.71 28.53
N VAL A 95 -22.36 -15.12 29.40
CA VAL A 95 -21.46 -14.02 29.05
C VAL A 95 -20.57 -14.38 27.85
N GLY A 96 -20.03 -15.60 27.81
CA GLY A 96 -19.21 -16.07 26.69
C GLY A 96 -19.94 -16.07 25.34
N SER A 97 -21.23 -16.43 25.32
CA SER A 97 -22.04 -16.38 24.10
C SER A 97 -22.27 -14.95 23.64
N ARG A 98 -22.53 -14.02 24.56
CA ARG A 98 -22.71 -12.60 24.23
C ARG A 98 -21.43 -11.99 23.70
N ILE A 99 -20.29 -12.29 24.33
CA ILE A 99 -18.97 -11.87 23.86
C ILE A 99 -18.70 -12.42 22.46
N ALA A 100 -18.95 -13.72 22.22
CA ALA A 100 -18.74 -14.33 20.91
C ALA A 100 -19.58 -13.65 19.81
N ILE A 101 -20.85 -13.32 20.10
CA ILE A 101 -21.72 -12.61 19.16
C ILE A 101 -21.19 -11.21 18.86
N VAL A 102 -20.80 -10.44 19.88
CA VAL A 102 -20.27 -9.07 19.69
C VAL A 102 -18.90 -9.09 18.99
N ALA A 103 -18.05 -10.08 19.27
CA ALA A 103 -16.77 -10.22 18.58
C ALA A 103 -16.92 -10.73 17.13
N ALA A 104 -18.05 -11.36 16.80
CA ALA A 104 -18.27 -11.96 15.49
C ALA A 104 -18.25 -10.94 14.34
N GLY A 105 -18.82 -9.74 14.54
CA GLY A 105 -18.82 -8.72 13.50
C GLY A 105 -17.40 -8.34 13.04
N PRO A 106 -16.52 -7.88 13.96
CA PRO A 106 -15.12 -7.63 13.64
C PRO A 106 -14.41 -8.86 13.06
N ALA A 107 -14.61 -10.05 13.63
CA ALA A 107 -14.00 -11.29 13.15
C ALA A 107 -14.37 -11.60 11.68
N PHE A 108 -15.63 -11.41 11.30
CA PHE A 108 -16.08 -11.61 9.92
C PHE A 108 -15.49 -10.58 8.95
N ASN A 109 -15.25 -9.34 9.40
CA ASN A 109 -14.52 -8.37 8.57
C ASN A 109 -13.08 -8.79 8.33
N PHE A 110 -12.40 -9.37 9.32
CA PHE A 110 -11.05 -9.92 9.13
C PHE A 110 -11.05 -11.08 8.13
N ILE A 111 -12.00 -12.01 8.27
CA ILE A 111 -12.16 -13.12 7.31
C ILE A 111 -12.45 -12.58 5.91
N PHE A 112 -13.36 -11.61 5.78
CA PHE A 112 -13.68 -10.97 4.51
C PHE A 112 -12.45 -10.30 3.90
N ALA A 113 -11.64 -9.58 4.68
CA ALA A 113 -10.42 -8.96 4.19
C ALA A 113 -9.44 -10.00 3.65
N ILE A 114 -9.20 -11.09 4.39
CA ILE A 114 -8.32 -12.19 3.92
C ILE A 114 -8.84 -12.77 2.61
N LEU A 115 -10.14 -13.06 2.50
CA LEU A 115 -10.73 -13.60 1.27
C LEU A 115 -10.66 -12.61 0.10
N ALA A 116 -10.97 -11.33 0.34
CA ALA A 116 -10.92 -10.31 -0.69
C ALA A 116 -9.49 -10.11 -1.22
N PHE A 117 -8.51 -9.97 -0.32
CA PHE A 117 -7.10 -9.89 -0.72
C PHE A 117 -6.62 -11.17 -1.39
N SER A 118 -7.08 -12.34 -0.97
CA SER A 118 -6.78 -13.61 -1.67
C SER A 118 -7.24 -13.54 -3.12
N VAL A 119 -8.46 -13.10 -3.38
CA VAL A 119 -8.99 -12.97 -4.74
C VAL A 119 -8.18 -11.96 -5.55
N ILE A 120 -7.82 -10.82 -4.96
CA ILE A 120 -6.97 -9.82 -5.61
C ILE A 120 -5.62 -10.44 -6.01
N TYR A 121 -4.97 -11.17 -5.10
CA TYR A 121 -3.72 -11.88 -5.36
C TYR A 121 -3.86 -13.02 -6.38
N MET A 122 -5.03 -13.68 -6.47
CA MET A 122 -5.31 -14.67 -7.51
C MET A 122 -5.50 -14.04 -8.90
N LEU A 123 -6.15 -12.87 -8.97
CA LEU A 123 -6.31 -12.11 -10.21
C LEU A 123 -5.00 -11.49 -10.70
N GLY A 124 -4.04 -11.34 -9.78
CA GLY A 124 -2.72 -10.80 -10.03
C GLY A 124 -2.60 -9.36 -9.57
N VAL A 125 -1.50 -9.05 -8.91
CA VAL A 125 -1.18 -7.70 -8.44
C VAL A 125 0.04 -7.19 -9.20
N ASN A 126 -0.08 -5.97 -9.73
CA ASN A 126 1.06 -5.27 -10.31
C ASN A 126 1.95 -4.76 -9.18
N SER A 127 3.15 -5.30 -9.10
CA SER A 127 4.17 -4.92 -8.14
C SER A 127 5.42 -4.43 -8.86
N ILE A 128 6.30 -3.76 -8.12
CA ILE A 128 7.58 -3.27 -8.63
C ILE A 128 8.64 -4.35 -8.41
N LYS A 129 9.42 -4.71 -9.43
CA LYS A 129 10.55 -5.63 -9.31
C LYS A 129 11.61 -5.01 -8.41
N PRO A 130 12.39 -5.81 -7.67
CA PRO A 130 13.51 -5.31 -6.89
C PRO A 130 14.74 -5.06 -7.79
N LEU A 131 14.54 -4.33 -8.90
CA LEU A 131 15.59 -3.91 -9.82
C LEU A 131 16.24 -2.64 -9.31
N LEU A 132 17.57 -2.56 -9.38
CA LEU A 132 18.35 -1.45 -8.85
C LEU A 132 18.99 -0.61 -9.96
N ASP A 133 19.03 0.71 -9.72
CA ASP A 133 19.94 1.62 -10.39
C ASP A 133 21.34 1.55 -9.77
N ALA A 134 22.29 2.31 -10.32
CA ALA A 134 23.63 2.40 -9.76
C ALA A 134 23.58 2.77 -8.27
N PRO A 135 24.38 2.12 -7.40
CA PRO A 135 24.41 2.49 -6.00
C PRO A 135 24.92 3.92 -5.84
N ARG A 136 24.54 4.58 -4.75
CA ARG A 136 25.07 5.91 -4.44
C ARG A 136 26.58 5.81 -4.17
N PRO A 137 27.40 6.77 -4.65
CA PRO A 137 28.82 6.82 -4.30
C PRO A 137 29.06 6.88 -2.79
N ASP A 138 30.16 6.31 -2.33
CA ASP A 138 30.61 6.26 -0.94
C ASP A 138 29.58 5.60 0.01
N SER A 139 28.85 4.59 -0.48
CA SER A 139 27.80 3.89 0.28
C SER A 139 28.11 2.42 0.58
N ILE A 140 27.34 1.82 1.50
CA ILE A 140 27.44 0.40 1.86
C ILE A 140 27.16 -0.48 0.64
N ALA A 141 26.16 -0.12 -0.18
CA ALA A 141 25.82 -0.84 -1.40
C ALA A 141 26.94 -0.78 -2.44
N GLU A 142 27.59 0.38 -2.60
CA GLU A 142 28.74 0.48 -3.50
C GLU A 142 29.91 -0.38 -2.99
N ALA A 143 30.23 -0.31 -1.69
CA ALA A 143 31.27 -1.12 -1.07
C ALA A 143 30.98 -2.63 -1.15
N ALA A 144 29.70 -3.02 -1.10
CA ALA A 144 29.23 -4.38 -1.27
C ALA A 144 29.23 -4.86 -2.75
N GLY A 145 29.55 -3.95 -3.69
CA GLY A 145 29.72 -4.27 -5.10
C GLY A 145 28.41 -4.35 -5.90
N PHE A 146 27.33 -3.75 -5.41
CA PHE A 146 26.10 -3.61 -6.21
C PHE A 146 26.38 -2.84 -7.50
N GLN A 147 25.69 -3.20 -8.57
CA GLN A 147 25.85 -2.61 -9.90
C GLN A 147 24.49 -2.15 -10.44
N PRO A 148 24.45 -1.20 -11.39
CA PRO A 148 23.23 -0.91 -12.13
C PRO A 148 22.69 -2.18 -12.81
N ASP A 149 21.37 -2.28 -12.89
CA ASP A 149 20.63 -3.45 -13.41
C ASP A 149 20.71 -4.72 -12.55
N ASP A 150 21.29 -4.66 -11.34
CA ASP A 150 21.19 -5.77 -10.38
C ASP A 150 19.71 -5.99 -10.00
N LEU A 151 19.20 -7.20 -10.24
CA LEU A 151 17.86 -7.64 -9.83
C LEU A 151 17.98 -8.51 -8.57
N ILE A 152 17.49 -8.05 -7.43
CA ILE A 152 17.52 -8.85 -6.20
C ILE A 152 16.60 -10.06 -6.34
N VAL A 153 17.13 -11.26 -6.09
CA VAL A 153 16.37 -12.51 -6.14
C VAL A 153 16.20 -13.17 -4.78
N SER A 154 17.10 -12.93 -3.83
CA SER A 154 16.94 -13.36 -2.44
C SER A 154 17.67 -12.47 -1.44
N VAL A 155 17.22 -12.48 -0.20
CA VAL A 155 17.87 -11.83 0.96
C VAL A 155 17.99 -12.87 2.07
N ASP A 156 19.21 -13.20 2.51
CA ASP A 156 19.55 -14.28 3.43
C ASP A 156 18.90 -15.64 3.04
N ASN A 157 19.02 -16.01 1.77
CA ASN A 157 18.41 -17.21 1.17
C ASN A 157 16.87 -17.21 1.12
N GLU A 158 16.20 -16.14 1.56
CA GLU A 158 14.75 -15.98 1.42
C GLU A 158 14.44 -15.36 0.05
N PRO A 159 13.74 -16.06 -0.86
CA PRO A 159 13.41 -15.54 -2.18
C PRO A 159 12.51 -14.31 -2.11
N VAL A 160 12.78 -13.33 -2.97
CA VAL A 160 11.98 -12.11 -3.10
C VAL A 160 11.60 -11.88 -4.56
N GLN A 161 10.38 -11.39 -4.78
CA GLN A 161 9.85 -11.11 -6.13
C GLN A 161 9.52 -9.63 -6.34
N THR A 162 9.43 -8.86 -5.26
CA THR A 162 9.10 -7.43 -5.29
C THR A 162 10.13 -6.61 -4.53
N LEU A 163 10.23 -5.34 -4.90
CA LEU A 163 11.00 -4.35 -4.15
C LEU A 163 10.50 -4.28 -2.71
N GLU A 164 9.19 -4.22 -2.49
CA GLU A 164 8.61 -4.21 -1.14
C GLU A 164 9.08 -5.40 -0.31
N ALA A 165 9.00 -6.63 -0.85
CA ALA A 165 9.45 -7.83 -0.14
C ALA A 165 10.95 -7.78 0.16
N ALA A 166 11.78 -7.34 -0.79
CA ALA A 166 13.21 -7.15 -0.57
C ALA A 166 13.49 -6.15 0.57
N LEU A 167 12.80 -5.02 0.59
CA LEU A 167 12.93 -4.01 1.64
C LEU A 167 12.52 -4.54 3.00
N LEU A 168 11.39 -5.24 3.09
CA LEU A 168 10.94 -5.80 4.36
C LEU A 168 11.96 -6.79 4.92
N ARG A 169 12.55 -7.64 4.07
CA ARG A 169 13.61 -8.56 4.50
C ARG A 169 14.86 -7.83 4.97
N LEU A 170 15.28 -6.79 4.27
CA LEU A 170 16.44 -5.97 4.67
C LEU A 170 16.20 -5.29 6.02
N ILE A 171 14.98 -4.79 6.28
CA ILE A 171 14.60 -4.17 7.56
C ILE A 171 14.55 -5.21 8.69
N ASP A 172 13.93 -6.36 8.45
CA ASP A 172 13.87 -7.41 9.46
C ASP A 172 15.28 -7.86 9.90
N ARG A 173 16.24 -7.85 8.97
CA ARG A 173 17.63 -8.20 9.23
C ARG A 173 18.45 -7.05 9.83
N SER A 174 18.17 -5.80 9.44
CA SER A 174 18.84 -4.66 10.06
C SER A 174 18.58 -4.57 11.56
N LEU A 175 17.36 -4.91 12.00
CA LEU A 175 16.99 -4.96 13.42
C LEU A 175 17.74 -6.06 14.19
N ALA A 176 18.17 -7.13 13.53
CA ALA A 176 18.99 -8.18 14.12
C ALA A 176 20.49 -7.81 14.16
N GLY A 177 20.92 -6.87 13.30
CA GLY A 177 22.30 -6.46 13.11
C GLY A 177 23.16 -7.49 12.36
N GLY A 178 24.37 -7.07 11.97
CA GLY A 178 25.35 -7.93 11.32
C GLY A 178 25.36 -7.81 9.78
N GLN A 179 25.79 -8.87 9.11
CA GLN A 179 25.87 -8.93 7.65
C GLN A 179 24.61 -9.55 7.06
N VAL A 180 24.21 -9.04 5.91
CA VAL A 180 23.09 -9.57 5.12
C VAL A 180 23.57 -9.98 3.75
N GLU A 181 23.26 -11.21 3.37
CA GLU A 181 23.58 -11.78 2.07
C GLU A 181 22.44 -11.48 1.10
N VAL A 182 22.73 -10.74 0.04
CA VAL A 182 21.76 -10.39 -1.00
C VAL A 182 22.20 -11.05 -2.30
N GLU A 183 21.41 -12.00 -2.78
CA GLU A 183 21.64 -12.61 -4.08
C GLU A 183 20.96 -11.75 -5.16
N VAL A 184 21.72 -11.42 -6.21
CA VAL A 184 21.25 -10.64 -7.35
C VAL A 184 21.49 -11.38 -8.66
N LEU A 185 20.67 -11.10 -9.67
CA LEU A 185 21.00 -11.35 -11.06
C LEU A 185 21.58 -10.07 -11.65
N ASP A 186 22.81 -10.13 -12.14
CA ASP A 186 23.45 -9.01 -12.83
C ASP A 186 22.86 -8.80 -14.24
N ARG A 187 23.34 -7.75 -14.92
CA ARG A 187 22.94 -7.41 -16.30
C ARG A 187 23.11 -8.58 -17.29
N ASP A 188 24.06 -9.48 -17.05
CA ASP A 188 24.33 -10.66 -17.88
C ASP A 188 23.51 -11.90 -17.43
N GLN A 189 22.55 -11.72 -16.52
CA GLN A 189 21.74 -12.78 -15.91
C GLN A 189 22.55 -13.79 -15.09
N ARG A 190 23.72 -13.40 -14.59
CA ARG A 190 24.53 -14.24 -13.70
C ARG A 190 24.17 -13.96 -12.25
N ARG A 191 24.10 -15.03 -11.45
CA ARG A 191 23.90 -14.94 -10.00
C ARG A 191 25.17 -14.40 -9.35
N GLN A 192 25.02 -13.35 -8.57
CA GLN A 192 26.07 -12.75 -7.78
C GLN A 192 25.59 -12.63 -6.33
N LEU A 193 26.50 -12.84 -5.38
CA LEU A 193 26.22 -12.60 -3.97
C LEU A 193 26.85 -11.26 -3.57
N ARG A 194 26.03 -10.39 -2.99
CA ARG A 194 26.43 -9.09 -2.42
C ARG A 194 26.24 -9.16 -0.92
N THR A 195 27.22 -8.71 -0.14
CA THR A 195 27.13 -8.74 1.33
C THR A 195 27.05 -7.33 1.85
N LEU A 196 25.90 -6.97 2.43
CA LEU A 196 25.69 -5.68 3.08
C LEU A 196 26.10 -5.78 4.54
N ASP A 197 27.00 -4.92 4.99
CA ASP A 197 27.34 -4.79 6.41
C ASP A 197 26.40 -3.76 7.06
N LEU A 198 25.51 -4.24 7.93
CA LEU A 198 24.54 -3.42 8.65
C LEU A 198 25.01 -3.08 10.07
N ALA A 199 26.24 -3.46 10.45
CA ALA A 199 26.75 -3.21 11.78
C ALA A 199 26.79 -1.70 12.11
N GLY A 200 26.14 -1.31 13.20
CA GLY A 200 26.15 0.07 13.69
C GLY A 200 25.18 1.03 12.98
N GLN A 201 24.28 0.53 12.13
CA GLN A 201 23.26 1.34 11.46
C GLN A 201 21.92 1.29 12.22
N ASP A 202 21.33 2.45 12.52
CA ASP A 202 19.99 2.56 13.13
C ASP A 202 18.91 2.65 12.04
N LEU A 203 18.57 1.50 11.47
CA LEU A 203 17.70 1.38 10.31
C LEU A 203 16.23 1.16 10.74
N ALA A 204 15.64 2.14 11.42
CA ALA A 204 14.29 2.03 11.97
C ALA A 204 13.15 2.36 10.98
N GLY A 205 13.45 2.87 9.77
CA GLY A 205 12.44 3.33 8.79
C GLY A 205 12.61 2.80 7.36
N GLU A 206 11.47 2.54 6.67
CA GLU A 206 11.42 1.99 5.29
C GLU A 206 12.06 2.89 4.22
N THR A 207 11.84 4.20 4.28
CA THR A 207 12.42 5.16 3.33
C THR A 207 13.89 5.47 3.64
N ASP A 208 14.28 5.18 4.88
CA ASP A 208 15.60 5.50 5.43
C ASP A 208 16.60 4.38 5.08
N ILE A 209 16.18 3.11 5.09
CA ILE A 209 17.10 1.98 4.83
C ILE A 209 17.75 2.03 3.44
N LEU A 210 16.99 2.27 2.36
CA LEU A 210 17.56 2.40 1.02
C LEU A 210 18.55 3.57 0.94
N GLN A 211 18.17 4.69 1.55
CA GLN A 211 18.99 5.89 1.62
C GLN A 211 20.14 5.81 2.61
N GLN A 212 20.18 4.88 3.55
CA GLN A 212 21.35 4.66 4.39
C GLN A 212 22.29 3.64 3.73
N LEU A 213 21.73 2.61 3.11
CA LEU A 213 22.50 1.57 2.42
C LEU A 213 23.07 2.05 1.09
N GLY A 214 22.48 3.04 0.43
CA GLY A 214 22.89 3.45 -0.92
C GLY A 214 22.31 2.62 -2.05
N LEU A 215 21.29 1.81 -1.74
CA LEU A 215 20.51 1.09 -2.73
C LEU A 215 19.52 2.05 -3.39
N GLN A 216 19.55 2.15 -4.72
CA GLN A 216 18.64 2.99 -5.49
C GLN A 216 17.69 2.08 -6.28
N PRO A 217 16.37 2.11 -6.02
CA PRO A 217 15.42 1.41 -6.87
C PRO A 217 15.48 1.97 -8.29
N TRP A 218 15.48 1.08 -9.27
CA TRP A 218 15.48 1.46 -10.67
C TRP A 218 14.28 2.34 -11.01
N ARG A 219 14.52 3.44 -11.70
CA ARG A 219 13.46 4.33 -12.20
C ARG A 219 13.55 4.50 -13.71
N PRO A 220 12.41 4.56 -14.42
CA PRO A 220 12.42 4.83 -15.85
C PRO A 220 12.98 6.25 -16.12
N ALA A 221 14.10 6.31 -16.82
CA ALA A 221 14.72 7.56 -17.26
C ALA A 221 13.98 8.13 -18.48
N PHE A 222 12.98 8.98 -18.24
CA PHE A 222 12.34 9.73 -19.31
C PHE A 222 13.18 10.94 -19.69
N PRO A 223 13.31 11.29 -20.99
CA PRO A 223 13.92 12.56 -21.40
C PRO A 223 13.30 13.73 -20.65
N ALA A 224 14.08 14.78 -20.38
CA ALA A 224 13.63 15.97 -19.68
C ALA A 224 12.73 16.87 -20.57
N ARG A 225 11.67 16.30 -21.14
CA ARG A 225 10.74 16.96 -22.05
C ARG A 225 9.51 17.44 -21.30
N ILE A 226 9.21 18.72 -21.43
CA ILE A 226 8.05 19.36 -20.82
C ILE A 226 6.81 18.98 -21.64
N ALA A 227 5.82 18.35 -21.02
CA ALA A 227 4.52 18.13 -21.62
C ALA A 227 3.70 19.42 -21.63
N ASP A 228 3.63 20.08 -20.48
CA ASP A 228 2.86 21.29 -20.28
C ASP A 228 3.43 22.09 -19.09
N VAL A 229 3.03 23.35 -18.98
CA VAL A 229 3.40 24.24 -17.88
C VAL A 229 2.15 24.76 -17.17
N VAL A 230 2.21 24.86 -15.85
CA VAL A 230 1.13 25.44 -15.05
C VAL A 230 0.96 26.91 -15.45
N PRO A 231 -0.27 27.34 -15.82
CA PRO A 231 -0.53 28.73 -16.13
C PRO A 231 -0.10 29.65 -14.99
N ALA A 232 0.60 30.75 -15.33
CA ALA A 232 1.15 31.72 -14.39
C ALA A 232 2.22 31.20 -13.40
N GLY A 233 2.65 29.93 -13.47
CA GLY A 233 3.76 29.42 -12.67
C GLY A 233 5.13 29.88 -13.18
N ALA A 234 6.15 29.76 -12.34
CA ALA A 234 7.54 30.15 -12.66
C ALA A 234 8.07 29.69 -14.04
N ALA A 235 7.77 28.46 -14.48
CA ALA A 235 8.17 27.98 -15.81
C ALA A 235 7.51 28.79 -16.93
N ALA A 236 6.21 29.05 -16.82
CA ALA A 236 5.47 29.86 -17.79
C ALA A 236 5.95 31.32 -17.80
N GLN A 237 6.23 31.90 -16.63
CA GLN A 237 6.78 33.26 -16.51
C GLN A 237 8.18 33.39 -17.14
N ALA A 238 8.99 32.34 -17.01
CA ALA A 238 10.30 32.24 -17.64
C ALA A 238 10.25 31.91 -19.15
N GLY A 239 9.05 31.67 -19.70
CA GLY A 239 8.84 31.40 -21.11
C GLY A 239 9.08 29.95 -21.53
N LEU A 240 9.17 29.00 -20.59
CA LEU A 240 9.14 27.56 -20.88
C LEU A 240 7.75 27.17 -21.41
N GLN A 241 7.71 26.20 -22.32
CA GLN A 241 6.50 25.77 -23.02
C GLN A 241 6.43 24.24 -23.13
N GLY A 242 5.22 23.73 -23.33
CA GLY A 242 5.04 22.33 -23.74
C GLY A 242 5.81 22.03 -25.03
N GLY A 243 6.51 20.91 -25.05
CA GLY A 243 7.37 20.46 -26.14
C GLY A 243 8.87 20.73 -25.93
N ASP A 244 9.24 21.64 -25.02
CA ASP A 244 10.65 21.94 -24.71
C ASP A 244 11.37 20.69 -24.20
N LEU A 245 12.56 20.43 -24.74
CA LEU A 245 13.49 19.44 -24.19
C LEU A 245 14.59 20.17 -23.41
N VAL A 246 14.64 19.98 -22.09
CA VAL A 246 15.72 20.53 -21.27
C VAL A 246 17.01 19.76 -21.56
N LEU A 247 18.06 20.50 -21.93
CA LEU A 247 19.38 19.96 -22.27
C LEU A 247 20.39 20.16 -21.13
N SER A 248 20.32 21.30 -20.45
CA SER A 248 21.23 21.61 -19.34
C SER A 248 20.65 22.65 -18.39
N VAL A 249 21.16 22.68 -17.16
CA VAL A 249 20.87 23.72 -16.16
C VAL A 249 22.17 24.22 -15.52
N ASP A 250 22.38 25.53 -15.52
CA ASP A 250 23.61 26.19 -15.06
C ASP A 250 24.91 25.58 -15.64
N GLY A 251 24.84 25.13 -16.90
CA GLY A 251 25.95 24.49 -17.61
C GLY A 251 26.13 22.99 -17.32
N GLN A 252 25.34 22.40 -16.41
CA GLN A 252 25.32 20.96 -16.15
C GLN A 252 24.34 20.26 -17.08
N ALA A 253 24.80 19.23 -17.81
CA ALA A 253 23.95 18.44 -18.70
C ALA A 253 22.84 17.74 -17.90
N VAL A 254 21.64 17.70 -18.48
CA VAL A 254 20.46 17.06 -17.92
C VAL A 254 20.02 15.98 -18.89
N HIS A 255 20.05 14.72 -18.46
CA HIS A 255 19.77 13.58 -19.35
C HIS A 255 18.32 13.10 -19.24
N ASN A 256 17.70 13.29 -18.07
CA ASN A 256 16.36 12.82 -17.80
C ASN A 256 15.57 13.78 -16.91
N TRP A 257 14.26 13.54 -16.83
CA TRP A 257 13.33 14.37 -16.07
C TRP A 257 13.59 14.35 -14.57
N ILE A 258 14.11 13.25 -14.02
CA ILE A 258 14.38 13.11 -12.58
C ILE A 258 15.55 14.03 -12.20
N GLU A 259 16.66 13.99 -12.94
CA GLU A 259 17.81 14.89 -12.77
C GLU A 259 17.38 16.36 -12.82
N TRP A 260 16.54 16.72 -13.79
CA TRP A 260 15.97 18.07 -13.90
C TRP A 260 15.15 18.45 -12.66
N ALA A 261 14.23 17.58 -12.24
CA ALA A 261 13.34 17.84 -11.13
C ALA A 261 14.10 17.95 -9.80
N GLU A 262 15.07 17.08 -9.55
CA GLU A 262 15.92 17.11 -8.35
C GLU A 262 16.77 18.39 -8.31
N TYR A 263 17.35 18.80 -9.44
CA TYR A 263 18.13 20.03 -9.52
C TYR A 263 17.30 21.27 -9.18
N VAL A 264 16.06 21.34 -9.69
CA VAL A 264 15.09 22.41 -9.42
C VAL A 264 14.63 22.40 -7.96
N GLN A 265 14.28 21.23 -7.42
CA GLN A 265 13.76 21.10 -6.06
C GLN A 265 14.77 21.52 -5.00
N ALA A 266 16.06 21.25 -5.23
CA ALA A 266 17.13 21.64 -4.32
C ALA A 266 17.40 23.16 -4.28
N ARG A 267 16.76 23.96 -5.15
CA ARG A 267 17.10 25.38 -5.39
C ARG A 267 15.88 26.31 -5.36
N PRO A 268 15.10 26.34 -4.27
CA PRO A 268 14.00 27.31 -4.13
C PRO A 268 14.53 28.74 -4.20
N GLU A 269 13.82 29.60 -4.93
CA GLU A 269 14.11 31.05 -5.09
C GLU A 269 15.47 31.39 -5.73
N GLN A 270 16.20 30.39 -6.21
CA GLN A 270 17.48 30.61 -6.91
C GLN A 270 17.24 30.69 -8.41
N ARG A 271 17.91 31.64 -9.07
CA ARG A 271 17.82 31.79 -10.52
C ARG A 271 18.63 30.69 -11.22
N LEU A 272 17.98 29.94 -12.09
CA LEU A 272 18.56 28.85 -12.88
C LEU A 272 18.64 29.25 -14.35
N LYS A 273 19.78 29.02 -14.99
CA LYS A 273 19.94 29.17 -16.45
C LYS A 273 19.68 27.84 -17.14
N VAL A 274 18.54 27.75 -17.80
CA VAL A 274 18.03 26.51 -18.39
C VAL A 274 18.21 26.58 -19.89
N MET A 275 18.99 25.66 -20.45
CA MET A 275 19.09 25.48 -21.89
C MET A 275 18.05 24.47 -22.34
N VAL A 276 17.18 24.86 -23.26
CA VAL A 276 16.15 24.01 -23.85
C VAL A 276 16.31 23.94 -25.35
N GLU A 277 15.92 22.81 -25.94
CA GLU A 277 15.66 22.68 -27.37
C GLU A 277 14.17 22.84 -27.64
N ARG A 278 13.82 23.83 -28.46
CA ARG A 278 12.46 24.08 -28.96
C ARG A 278 12.49 24.12 -30.47
N ASN A 279 11.75 23.22 -31.12
CA ASN A 279 11.68 23.11 -32.58
C ASN A 279 13.08 23.01 -33.24
N GLY A 280 13.99 22.25 -32.64
CA GLY A 280 15.37 22.05 -33.14
C GLY A 280 16.31 23.24 -32.93
N ARG A 281 15.92 24.28 -32.19
CA ARG A 281 16.78 25.40 -31.82
C ARG A 281 17.02 25.42 -30.32
N GLN A 282 18.27 25.66 -29.94
CA GLN A 282 18.63 25.85 -28.53
C GLN A 282 18.30 27.27 -28.08
N GLN A 283 17.70 27.39 -26.90
CA GLN A 283 17.34 28.64 -26.25
C GLN A 283 17.75 28.57 -24.78
N VAL A 284 18.25 29.68 -24.25
CA VAL A 284 18.57 29.80 -22.82
C VAL A 284 17.49 30.64 -22.17
N LEU A 285 16.88 30.12 -21.12
CA LEU A 285 15.82 30.75 -20.34
C LEU A 285 16.27 30.87 -18.88
N GLU A 286 15.90 31.96 -18.21
CA GLU A 286 16.17 32.14 -16.79
C GLU A 286 14.89 31.83 -16.00
N VAL A 287 14.94 30.78 -15.19
CA VAL A 287 13.80 30.30 -14.40
C VAL A 287 14.12 30.47 -12.92
N VAL A 288 13.17 30.99 -12.13
CA VAL A 288 13.31 31.07 -10.67
C VAL A 288 12.25 30.15 -10.04
N PRO A 289 12.63 28.99 -9.46
CA PRO A 289 11.68 28.10 -8.81
C PRO A 289 11.00 28.77 -7.62
N GLU A 290 9.69 28.63 -7.52
CA GLU A 290 8.91 29.08 -6.37
C GLU A 290 9.21 28.20 -5.15
N ARG A 291 9.29 28.79 -3.95
CA ARG A 291 9.38 28.01 -2.71
C ARG A 291 8.02 27.37 -2.41
N VAL A 292 8.02 26.06 -2.19
CA VAL A 292 6.87 25.30 -1.71
C VAL A 292 7.29 24.55 -0.44
N THR A 293 6.61 24.81 0.67
CA THR A 293 6.85 24.11 1.93
C THR A 293 6.13 22.76 1.91
N THR A 294 6.88 21.68 2.17
CA THR A 294 6.39 20.31 2.28
C THR A 294 6.66 19.75 3.67
N GLU A 295 6.14 18.57 4.00
CA GLU A 295 6.47 17.87 5.25
C GLU A 295 7.96 17.53 5.37
N GLN A 296 8.68 17.47 4.24
CA GLN A 296 10.11 17.14 4.16
C GLN A 296 11.01 18.39 4.09
N GLY A 297 10.43 19.59 4.16
CA GLY A 297 11.14 20.87 4.05
C GLY A 297 10.72 21.69 2.84
N ASP A 298 11.41 22.81 2.64
CA ASP A 298 11.18 23.72 1.53
C ASP A 298 11.84 23.21 0.25
N ILE A 299 11.07 23.14 -0.83
CA ILE A 299 11.56 22.75 -2.16
C ILE A 299 11.28 23.82 -3.20
N GLY A 300 12.09 23.87 -4.25
CA GLY A 300 11.85 24.66 -5.45
C GLY A 300 10.84 24.00 -6.39
N ARG A 301 9.90 24.78 -6.94
CA ARG A 301 8.94 24.31 -7.93
C ARG A 301 8.80 25.29 -9.08
N VAL A 302 8.97 24.79 -10.31
CA VAL A 302 8.79 25.63 -11.52
C VAL A 302 7.41 25.44 -12.18
N GLY A 303 6.66 24.39 -11.83
CA GLY A 303 5.34 24.14 -12.43
C GLY A 303 5.40 23.57 -13.85
N ALA A 304 6.49 22.87 -14.23
CA ALA A 304 6.56 22.10 -15.47
C ALA A 304 6.09 20.64 -15.23
N MET A 305 5.41 20.05 -16.21
CA MET A 305 4.91 18.67 -16.18
C MET A 305 5.73 17.79 -17.12
N ALA A 306 6.07 16.58 -16.68
CA ALA A 306 6.85 15.63 -17.49
C ALA A 306 6.02 15.09 -18.64
N GLN A 307 6.62 14.95 -19.83
CA GLN A 307 6.04 14.11 -20.87
C GLN A 307 6.34 12.63 -20.59
N VAL A 308 5.30 11.91 -20.16
CA VAL A 308 5.35 10.46 -20.02
C VAL A 308 4.90 9.82 -21.34
N PRO A 309 5.70 8.93 -21.96
CA PRO A 309 5.31 8.23 -23.19
C PRO A 309 4.01 7.45 -23.01
N ALA A 310 3.11 7.52 -24.01
CA ALA A 310 1.79 6.90 -23.96
C ALA A 310 1.83 5.35 -23.91
N ASN A 311 2.96 4.73 -24.24
CA ASN A 311 3.13 3.27 -24.23
C ASN A 311 3.76 2.72 -22.94
N ASN A 312 3.77 3.47 -21.85
CA ASN A 312 4.36 3.04 -20.57
C ASN A 312 3.62 1.87 -19.87
N SER A 313 2.68 1.21 -20.56
CA SER A 313 2.06 -0.07 -20.19
C SER A 313 3.09 -1.20 -20.01
N ALA A 314 4.30 -1.02 -20.55
CA ALA A 314 5.43 -1.92 -20.40
C ALA A 314 6.57 -1.25 -19.60
N ASP A 315 6.24 -0.60 -18.47
CA ASP A 315 7.24 -0.30 -17.45
C ASP A 315 7.96 -1.63 -17.11
N PRO A 316 9.22 -1.84 -17.55
CA PRO A 316 9.90 -3.12 -17.42
C PRO A 316 10.12 -3.50 -15.95
N ASN A 317 9.95 -2.53 -15.04
CA ASN A 317 10.03 -2.68 -13.61
C ASN A 317 8.73 -3.18 -12.98
N ARG A 318 7.65 -3.40 -13.74
CA ARG A 318 6.43 -4.05 -13.23
C ARG A 318 6.50 -5.56 -13.37
N VAL A 319 6.09 -6.26 -12.34
CA VAL A 319 5.85 -7.71 -12.33
C VAL A 319 4.42 -7.96 -11.89
N LEU A 320 3.71 -8.79 -12.65
CA LEU A 320 2.40 -9.29 -12.26
C LEU A 320 2.60 -10.53 -11.40
N ILE A 321 2.32 -10.41 -10.11
CA ILE A 321 2.41 -11.54 -9.18
C ILE A 321 1.02 -12.12 -9.03
N HIS A 322 0.89 -13.41 -9.32
CA HIS A 322 -0.31 -14.18 -9.06
C HIS A 322 0.01 -15.36 -8.17
N TYR A 323 -0.89 -15.67 -7.25
CA TYR A 323 -0.76 -16.80 -6.34
C TYR A 323 -1.87 -17.82 -6.61
N GLY A 324 -1.57 -19.11 -6.43
CA GLY A 324 -2.62 -20.14 -6.38
C GLY A 324 -3.57 -19.91 -5.19
N PRO A 325 -4.79 -20.47 -5.16
CA PRO A 325 -5.79 -20.16 -4.13
C PRO A 325 -5.29 -20.28 -2.69
N LEU A 326 -4.60 -21.38 -2.37
CA LEU A 326 -4.04 -21.60 -1.02
C LEU A 326 -2.90 -20.63 -0.70
N GLN A 327 -2.02 -20.38 -1.65
CA GLN A 327 -0.91 -19.44 -1.49
C GLN A 327 -1.41 -18.01 -1.33
N ALA A 328 -2.44 -17.61 -2.07
CA ALA A 328 -3.04 -16.29 -2.00
C ALA A 328 -3.68 -16.04 -0.63
N SER A 329 -4.39 -17.02 -0.08
CA SER A 329 -4.97 -16.94 1.27
C SER A 329 -3.92 -16.94 2.36
N TRP A 330 -2.87 -17.75 2.22
CA TRP A 330 -1.73 -17.70 3.13
C TRP A 330 -1.06 -16.32 3.10
N HIS A 331 -0.72 -15.83 1.91
CA HIS A 331 -0.05 -14.53 1.73
C HIS A 331 -0.90 -13.36 2.25
N ALA A 332 -2.22 -13.40 2.01
CA ALA A 332 -3.15 -12.41 2.55
C ALA A 332 -3.17 -12.41 4.08
N ALA A 333 -3.16 -13.58 4.72
CA ALA A 333 -3.12 -13.70 6.18
C ALA A 333 -1.76 -13.28 6.77
N ASP A 334 -0.67 -13.75 6.16
CA ASP A 334 0.71 -13.50 6.60
C ASP A 334 1.09 -12.02 6.50
N SER A 335 0.75 -11.37 5.39
CA SER A 335 0.94 -9.92 5.23
C SER A 335 0.22 -9.10 6.30
N TRP A 336 -0.90 -9.60 6.81
CA TRP A 336 -1.64 -8.99 7.91
C TRP A 336 -0.96 -9.22 9.25
N ALA A 337 -0.49 -10.45 9.50
CA ALA A 337 0.25 -10.81 10.71
C ALA A 337 1.54 -9.99 10.86
N LEU A 338 2.32 -9.84 9.78
CA LEU A 338 3.54 -9.04 9.76
C LEU A 338 3.30 -7.56 10.12
N ARG A 339 2.21 -6.96 9.60
CA ARG A 339 1.84 -5.57 9.94
C ARG A 339 1.42 -5.43 11.39
N LEU A 340 0.69 -6.42 11.92
CA LEU A 340 0.28 -6.43 13.32
C LEU A 340 1.50 -6.56 14.24
N ASP A 341 2.39 -7.50 13.94
CA ASP A 341 3.62 -7.74 14.70
C ASP A 341 4.52 -6.52 14.74
N ARG A 342 4.72 -5.86 13.59
CA ARG A 342 5.48 -4.62 13.52
C ARG A 342 4.83 -3.49 14.33
N HIS A 343 3.51 -3.32 14.26
CA HIS A 343 2.81 -2.32 15.07
C HIS A 343 2.96 -2.58 16.58
N LEU A 344 3.02 -3.85 16.98
CA LEU A 344 3.23 -4.24 18.36
C LEU A 344 4.68 -4.01 18.79
N HIS A 345 5.66 -4.36 17.96
CA HIS A 345 7.09 -4.15 18.20
C HIS A 345 7.48 -2.66 18.23
N LEU A 346 6.94 -1.83 17.34
CA LEU A 346 7.14 -0.38 17.36
C LEU A 346 6.52 0.28 18.60
N ARG A 347 5.49 -0.31 19.20
CA ARG A 347 4.88 0.16 20.45
C ARG A 347 5.55 -0.39 21.71
N HIS A 348 6.13 -1.58 21.63
CA HIS A 348 6.82 -2.24 22.72
C HIS A 348 8.29 -2.35 22.35
N GLY A 349 8.98 -1.21 22.30
CA GLY A 349 10.42 -1.20 22.35
C GLY A 349 10.86 -2.04 23.55
N GLN A 350 11.49 -3.18 23.24
CA GLN A 350 12.01 -4.19 24.18
C GLN A 350 10.95 -5.06 24.87
N GLY A 351 10.66 -6.23 24.28
CA GLY A 351 10.21 -7.40 25.05
C GLY A 351 9.05 -8.20 24.47
N ALA A 352 9.28 -8.99 23.42
CA ALA A 352 8.36 -10.08 23.05
C ALA A 352 9.07 -11.24 22.30
N GLY A 353 10.23 -11.68 22.79
CA GLY A 353 10.92 -12.87 22.29
C GLY A 353 10.28 -14.20 22.73
N LEU A 354 8.96 -14.38 22.62
CA LEU A 354 8.27 -15.55 23.21
C LEU A 354 7.28 -16.31 22.31
N LEU A 355 7.18 -16.03 21.01
CA LEU A 355 6.37 -16.84 20.09
C LEU A 355 7.09 -17.20 18.78
N ARG A 356 8.39 -17.48 18.84
CA ARG A 356 9.12 -18.14 17.73
C ARG A 356 9.35 -19.61 18.06
N GLY A 357 8.45 -20.46 17.58
CA GLY A 357 8.70 -21.88 17.35
C GLY A 357 8.15 -22.24 15.96
N PRO A 358 8.94 -22.90 15.08
CA PRO A 358 8.45 -23.28 13.76
C PRO A 358 7.52 -24.49 13.89
N PHE A 359 6.23 -24.31 13.62
CA PHE A 359 5.38 -25.45 13.29
C PHE A 359 5.76 -25.93 11.88
N ARG A 360 6.63 -26.95 11.82
CA ARG A 360 6.92 -27.70 10.59
C ARG A 360 5.78 -28.68 10.33
N LEU A 361 5.18 -28.59 9.16
CA LEU A 361 4.13 -29.49 8.66
C LEU A 361 4.74 -30.81 8.14
N GLY A 362 5.53 -31.48 8.99
CA GLY A 362 6.28 -32.70 8.65
C GLY A 362 6.21 -33.83 9.67
N ASP A 363 5.52 -33.66 10.80
CA ASP A 363 5.39 -34.70 11.83
C ASP A 363 3.91 -35.12 12.01
N LEU A 364 3.39 -35.87 11.03
CA LEU A 364 2.31 -36.84 11.21
C LEU A 364 2.78 -38.21 10.72
#